data_AF-A0AAW4TXK6-F1
#
_entry.id   AF-A0AAW4TXK6-F1
#
_cell.length_a   1.000
_cell.length_b   1.000
_cell.length_c   1.000
_cell.angle_alpha   90.00
_cell.angle_beta   90.00
_cell.angle_gamma   90.00
#
_symmetry.space_group_name_H-M   'P 1'
#
loop_
_entity.id
_entity.type
_entity.pdbx_description
1 polymer ?
#
loop_
_entity_poly.entity_id
_entity_poly.type
_entity_poly.pdbx_seq_one_letter_code
_entity_poly.pdbx_strand_id
1 'polypeptide(L)'
;IRKTHKKYLTCRGHVEHIFEQDGTDEFYQSYMIYQNLLKLIHEKHNDYKKELNNWLNHIFETNNTYFISSAKNIRKNWFVPILKSLTYKAVYVRNGKTYETSFNNGFIESMNNKVKLVKRNAYGYRYFYNLRKRILLHLGFSYEFE
;
A
#
# COMPACT_ATOMS: atom_id res chain seq x y z
N ILE A 1 -7.93 5.47 -31.06
CA ILE A 1 -7.45 5.07 -29.72
C ILE A 1 -6.65 3.74 -29.71
N ARG A 2 -6.94 2.73 -30.55
CA ARG A 2 -6.28 1.39 -30.48
C ARG A 2 -4.96 1.18 -31.27
N LYS A 3 -4.39 2.19 -31.94
CA LYS A 3 -3.20 1.99 -32.82
C LYS A 3 -1.85 2.48 -32.26
N THR A 4 -1.81 3.26 -31.19
CA THR A 4 -0.58 3.89 -30.68
C THR A 4 0.15 3.10 -29.58
N HIS A 5 -0.52 2.22 -28.85
CA HIS A 5 0.09 1.52 -27.71
C HIS A 5 0.94 0.27 -28.06
N LYS A 6 1.03 -0.13 -29.34
CA LYS A 6 1.79 -1.32 -29.77
C LYS A 6 3.32 -1.13 -29.82
N LYS A 7 3.82 0.08 -29.63
CA LYS A 7 5.27 0.40 -29.77
C LYS A 7 6.08 0.09 -28.49
N TYR A 8 5.40 -0.04 -27.35
CA TYR A 8 6.05 -0.24 -26.05
C TYR A 8 5.74 -1.66 -25.56
N LEU A 9 6.74 -2.54 -25.56
CA LEU A 9 6.58 -3.97 -25.24
C LEU A 9 6.70 -4.28 -23.74
N THR A 10 7.17 -3.34 -22.93
CA THR A 10 7.45 -3.55 -21.50
C THR A 10 6.73 -2.51 -20.64
N CYS A 11 6.41 -2.88 -19.39
CA CYS A 11 5.80 -1.95 -18.42
C CYS A 11 6.63 -0.67 -18.25
N ARG A 12 7.97 -0.79 -18.34
CA ARG A 12 8.90 0.35 -18.31
C ARG A 12 8.74 1.27 -19.52
N GLY A 13 8.71 0.70 -20.73
CA GLY A 13 8.53 1.50 -21.95
C GLY A 13 7.19 2.24 -21.99
N HIS A 14 6.14 1.67 -21.41
CA HIS A 14 4.86 2.37 -21.28
C HIS A 14 4.94 3.58 -20.36
N VAL A 15 5.63 3.45 -19.23
CA VAL A 15 5.81 4.54 -18.26
C VAL A 15 6.67 5.66 -18.85
N GLU A 16 7.77 5.31 -19.51
CA GLU A 16 8.66 6.26 -20.20
C GLU A 16 7.88 7.04 -21.26
N HIS A 17 7.04 6.38 -22.05
CA HIS A 17 6.20 7.04 -23.04
C HIS A 17 5.17 8.00 -22.45
N ILE A 18 4.59 7.66 -21.30
CA ILE A 18 3.63 8.55 -20.62
C ILE A 18 4.34 9.84 -20.19
N PHE A 19 5.59 9.75 -19.70
CA PHE A 19 6.36 10.92 -19.30
C PHE A 19 6.90 11.77 -20.48
N GLU A 20 6.93 11.23 -21.69
CA GLU A 20 7.23 12.00 -22.91
C GLU A 20 6.06 12.92 -23.33
N GLN A 21 4.87 12.78 -22.73
CA GLN A 21 3.71 13.63 -23.02
C GLN A 21 3.71 14.90 -22.16
N ASP A 22 3.20 16.00 -22.73
CA ASP A 22 3.08 17.29 -22.04
C ASP A 22 2.13 17.20 -20.84
N GLY A 23 2.46 17.92 -19.75
CA GLY A 23 1.62 18.03 -18.57
C GLY A 23 1.65 16.82 -17.63
N THR A 24 2.69 15.99 -17.69
CA THR A 24 2.82 14.80 -16.84
C THR A 24 3.60 15.02 -15.54
N ASP A 25 3.96 16.27 -15.20
CA ASP A 25 4.75 16.59 -14.00
C ASP A 25 4.11 16.09 -12.70
N GLU A 26 2.81 16.29 -12.51
CA GLU A 26 2.09 15.82 -11.31
C GLU A 26 2.07 14.27 -11.25
N PHE A 27 1.92 13.61 -12.40
CA PHE A 27 1.96 12.17 -12.50
C PHE A 27 3.38 11.63 -12.22
N TYR A 28 4.41 12.32 -12.72
CA TYR A 28 5.81 11.99 -12.45
C TYR A 28 6.12 12.08 -10.96
N GLN A 29 5.71 13.17 -10.28
CA GLN A 29 5.87 13.28 -8.83
C GLN A 29 5.17 12.14 -8.08
N SER A 30 3.93 11.82 -8.47
CA SER A 30 3.16 10.70 -7.89
C SER A 30 3.87 9.36 -8.10
N TYR A 31 4.42 9.13 -9.28
CA TYR A 31 5.20 7.95 -9.62
C TYR A 31 6.48 7.87 -8.79
N MET A 32 7.21 8.98 -8.63
CA MET A 32 8.44 9.03 -7.81
C MET A 32 8.15 8.74 -6.34
N ILE A 33 7.06 9.27 -5.77
CA ILE A 33 6.61 8.92 -4.41
C ILE A 33 6.41 7.40 -4.28
N TYR A 34 5.77 6.77 -5.26
CA TYR A 34 5.55 5.33 -5.26
C TYR A 34 6.86 4.54 -5.39
N GLN A 35 7.74 4.92 -6.32
CA GLN A 35 9.04 4.26 -6.49
C GLN A 35 9.91 4.38 -5.24
N ASN A 36 9.92 5.54 -4.58
CA ASN A 36 10.64 5.76 -3.33
C ASN A 36 10.12 4.84 -2.21
N LEU A 37 8.81 4.59 -2.15
CA LEU A 37 8.24 3.62 -1.21
C LEU A 37 8.71 2.19 -1.51
N LEU A 38 8.67 1.77 -2.78
CA LEU A 38 9.14 0.45 -3.18
C LEU A 38 10.62 0.25 -2.81
N LYS A 39 11.45 1.26 -3.09
CA LYS A 39 12.86 1.27 -2.73
C LYS A 39 13.06 1.10 -1.22
N LEU A 40 12.28 1.84 -0.42
CA LEU A 40 12.30 1.75 1.03
C LEU A 40 11.93 0.33 1.54
N ILE A 41 10.96 -0.32 0.90
CA ILE A 41 10.49 -1.66 1.30
C ILE A 41 11.46 -2.77 0.87
N HIS A 42 12.05 -2.66 -0.33
CA HIS A 42 12.81 -3.76 -0.93
C HIS A 42 14.31 -3.71 -0.69
N GLU A 43 14.87 -2.52 -0.44
CA GLU A 43 16.30 -2.37 -0.14
C GLU A 43 16.57 -2.44 1.37
N LYS A 44 17.79 -2.84 1.74
CA LYS A 44 18.21 -2.83 3.13
C LYS A 44 18.63 -1.41 3.53
N HIS A 45 18.01 -0.90 4.58
CA HIS A 45 18.34 0.40 5.14
C HIS A 45 18.92 0.25 6.55
N ASN A 46 19.90 1.08 6.89
CA ASN A 46 20.48 1.11 8.24
C ASN A 46 19.51 1.72 9.25
N ASP A 47 18.72 2.72 8.83
CA ASP A 47 17.74 3.41 9.67
C ASP A 47 16.40 3.60 8.93
N TYR A 48 15.53 2.59 9.05
CA TYR A 48 14.18 2.65 8.47
C TYR A 48 13.31 3.77 9.05
N LYS A 49 13.58 4.24 10.28
CA LYS A 49 12.81 5.33 10.88
C LYS A 49 13.15 6.64 10.16
N LYS A 50 14.42 6.87 9.85
CA LYS A 50 14.86 8.02 9.06
C LYS A 50 14.31 7.94 7.64
N GLU A 51 14.46 6.81 6.96
CA GLU A 51 13.97 6.64 5.58
C GLU A 51 12.45 6.82 5.47
N LEU A 52 11.67 6.27 6.40
CA LEU A 52 10.22 6.43 6.40
C LEU A 52 9.80 7.89 6.64
N ASN A 53 10.51 8.62 7.50
CA ASN A 53 10.27 10.06 7.68
C ASN A 53 10.64 10.86 6.44
N ASN A 54 11.77 10.56 5.79
CA ASN A 54 12.17 11.22 4.55
C ASN A 54 11.12 11.04 3.46
N TRP A 55 10.61 9.81 3.28
CA TRP A 55 9.55 9.52 2.32
C TRP A 55 8.25 10.28 2.63
N LEU A 56 7.83 10.31 3.90
CA LEU A 56 6.64 11.09 4.30
C LEU A 56 6.84 12.60 4.10
N ASN A 57 8.00 13.14 4.47
CA ASN A 57 8.32 14.55 4.28
C ASN A 57 8.29 14.93 2.80
N HIS A 58 8.84 14.08 1.92
CA HIS A 58 8.78 14.28 0.49
C HIS A 58 7.34 14.41 -0.04
N ILE A 59 6.40 13.60 0.48
CA ILE A 59 4.97 13.73 0.12
C ILE A 59 4.38 15.07 0.60
N PHE A 60 4.74 15.51 1.81
CA PHE A 60 4.25 16.78 2.34
C PHE A 60 4.84 17.99 1.61
N GLU A 61 6.12 17.93 1.24
CA GLU A 61 6.83 18.99 0.50
C GLU A 61 6.30 19.11 -0.94
N THR A 62 6.06 17.98 -1.61
CA THR A 62 5.48 17.97 -2.96
C THR A 62 3.98 18.30 -2.96
N ASN A 63 3.35 18.38 -1.79
CA ASN A 63 1.91 18.62 -1.60
C ASN A 63 1.03 17.74 -2.52
N ASN A 64 1.44 16.48 -2.72
CA ASN A 64 0.80 15.60 -3.67
C ASN A 64 -0.62 15.21 -3.20
N THR A 65 -1.63 15.64 -3.95
CA THR A 65 -3.05 15.49 -3.59
C THR A 65 -3.48 14.04 -3.41
N TYR A 66 -2.91 13.12 -4.21
CA TYR A 66 -3.23 11.69 -4.17
C TYR A 66 -2.71 11.00 -2.90
N PHE A 67 -1.55 11.43 -2.39
CA PHE A 67 -0.88 10.76 -1.27
C PHE A 67 -1.00 11.50 0.06
N ILE A 68 -1.35 12.78 0.09
CA ILE A 68 -1.30 13.60 1.32
C ILE A 68 -2.21 13.08 2.43
N SER A 69 -3.42 12.61 2.09
CA SER A 69 -4.36 12.03 3.07
C SER A 69 -3.79 10.75 3.68
N SER A 70 -3.26 9.86 2.84
CA SER A 70 -2.59 8.64 3.28
C SER A 70 -1.35 8.96 4.12
N ALA A 71 -0.53 9.93 3.72
CA ALA A 71 0.66 10.34 4.47
C ALA A 71 0.30 10.89 5.86
N LYS A 72 -0.76 11.71 5.97
CA LYS A 72 -1.27 12.19 7.27
C LYS A 72 -1.72 11.02 8.16
N ASN A 73 -2.50 10.08 7.61
CA ASN A 73 -2.96 8.91 8.34
C ASN A 73 -1.79 8.00 8.75
N ILE A 74 -0.81 7.80 7.87
CA ILE A 74 0.41 7.06 8.18
C ILE A 74 1.14 7.72 9.34
N ARG A 75 1.43 9.02 9.24
CA ARG A 75 2.18 9.74 10.28
C ARG A 75 1.49 9.71 11.64
N LYS A 76 0.15 9.82 11.67
CA LYS A 76 -0.63 9.89 12.90
C LYS A 76 -0.91 8.52 13.52
N ASN A 77 -1.38 7.55 12.71
CA ASN A 77 -1.99 6.32 13.22
C ASN A 77 -1.17 5.07 12.90
N TRP A 78 -0.42 5.05 11.79
CA TRP A 78 0.24 3.84 11.29
C TRP A 78 1.77 3.87 11.29
N PHE A 79 2.38 4.95 11.75
CA PHE A 79 3.83 5.15 11.68
C PHE A 79 4.60 4.05 12.42
N VAL A 80 4.23 3.81 13.69
CA VAL A 80 4.88 2.79 14.53
C VAL A 80 4.62 1.37 14.00
N PRO A 81 3.36 0.98 13.66
CA PRO A 81 3.11 -0.31 13.02
C PRO A 81 3.93 -0.56 11.75
N ILE A 82 3.99 0.41 10.83
CA ILE A 82 4.74 0.30 9.57
C ILE A 82 6.24 0.23 9.86
N LEU A 83 6.75 1.09 10.73
CA LEU A 83 8.17 1.06 11.12
C LEU A 83 8.57 -0.31 11.69
N LYS A 84 7.75 -0.87 12.60
CA LYS A 84 7.97 -2.22 13.14
C LYS A 84 7.95 -3.28 12.04
N SER A 85 7.14 -3.09 11.00
CA SER A 85 7.07 -4.02 9.86
C SER A 85 8.32 -4.00 8.99
N LEU A 86 8.98 -2.86 8.92
CA LEU A 86 10.21 -2.68 8.16
C LEU A 86 11.43 -3.17 8.95
N THR A 87 11.42 -3.06 10.27
CA THR A 87 12.56 -3.41 11.13
C THR A 87 12.52 -4.84 11.66
N TYR A 88 11.34 -5.40 11.93
CA TYR A 88 11.21 -6.73 12.53
C TYR A 88 11.33 -7.84 11.49
N LYS A 89 12.27 -8.75 11.71
CA LYS A 89 12.55 -9.91 10.86
C LYS A 89 12.46 -11.18 11.70
N ALA A 90 11.56 -12.08 11.32
CA ALA A 90 11.48 -13.44 11.82
C ALA A 90 12.26 -14.37 10.88
N VAL A 91 13.05 -15.28 11.46
CA VAL A 91 13.82 -16.27 10.70
C VAL A 91 13.24 -17.65 10.98
N TYR A 92 12.96 -18.43 9.95
CA TYR A 92 12.52 -19.83 10.09
C TYR A 92 13.25 -20.74 9.10
N VAL A 93 13.41 -22.01 9.48
CA VAL A 93 14.09 -23.01 8.65
C VAL A 93 13.07 -24.00 8.09
N ARG A 94 13.08 -24.22 6.79
CA ARG A 94 12.23 -25.23 6.12
C ARG A 94 13.06 -25.97 5.07
N ASN A 95 13.05 -27.31 5.14
CA ASN A 95 13.82 -28.18 4.25
C ASN A 95 15.32 -27.81 4.17
N GLY A 96 15.93 -27.48 5.31
CA GLY A 96 17.34 -27.08 5.38
C GLY A 96 17.67 -25.70 4.80
N LYS A 97 16.67 -24.92 4.35
CA LYS A 97 16.85 -23.53 3.92
C LYS A 97 16.33 -22.56 4.96
N THR A 98 17.10 -21.53 5.25
CA THR A 98 16.74 -20.43 6.15
C THR A 98 16.00 -19.34 5.38
N TYR A 99 14.83 -18.97 5.86
CA TYR A 99 13.99 -17.91 5.30
C TYR A 99 13.89 -16.78 6.31
N GLU A 100 14.21 -15.56 5.88
CA GLU A 100 13.98 -14.35 6.64
C GLU A 100 12.69 -13.70 6.13
N THR A 101 11.73 -13.47 7.01
CA THR A 101 10.45 -12.83 6.69
C THR A 101 10.18 -11.71 7.68
N SER A 102 9.76 -10.55 7.21
CA SER A 102 9.03 -9.58 8.05
C SER A 102 7.65 -10.15 8.42
N PHE A 103 6.91 -9.50 9.33
CA PHE A 103 5.65 -9.95 9.96
C PHE A 103 4.96 -11.16 9.33
N ASN A 104 4.61 -12.16 10.15
CA ASN A 104 3.79 -13.26 9.66
C ASN A 104 2.50 -12.73 9.01
N ASN A 105 2.12 -13.31 7.87
CA ASN A 105 0.88 -12.95 7.20
C ASN A 105 -0.37 -13.32 8.02
N GLY A 106 -0.23 -13.99 9.17
CA GLY A 106 -1.33 -14.51 9.96
C GLY A 106 -2.33 -13.45 10.40
N PHE A 107 -1.88 -12.26 10.82
CA PHE A 107 -2.80 -11.17 11.17
C PHE A 107 -3.61 -10.71 9.96
N ILE A 108 -2.95 -10.46 8.82
CA ILE A 108 -3.60 -10.04 7.57
C ILE A 108 -4.52 -11.14 7.02
N GLU A 109 -4.08 -12.39 7.06
CA GLU A 109 -4.87 -13.56 6.68
C GLU A 109 -6.10 -13.71 7.56
N SER A 110 -5.99 -13.48 8.87
CA SER A 110 -7.12 -13.52 9.78
C SER A 110 -8.17 -12.45 9.43
N MET A 111 -7.74 -11.22 9.12
CA MET A 111 -8.64 -10.15 8.67
C MET A 111 -9.29 -10.50 7.32
N ASN A 112 -8.50 -10.99 6.36
CA ASN A 112 -8.99 -11.39 5.05
C ASN A 112 -9.99 -12.55 5.13
N ASN A 113 -9.76 -13.52 6.01
CA ASN A 113 -10.67 -14.64 6.23
C ASN A 113 -12.00 -14.16 6.83
N LYS A 114 -11.97 -13.22 7.79
CA LYS A 114 -13.20 -12.58 8.31
C LYS A 114 -13.96 -11.85 7.19
N VAL A 115 -13.29 -11.05 6.37
CA VAL A 115 -13.93 -10.36 5.23
C VAL A 115 -14.53 -11.36 4.23
N LYS A 116 -13.81 -12.43 3.90
CA LYS A 116 -14.30 -13.51 3.02
C LYS A 116 -15.53 -14.20 3.61
N LEU A 117 -15.53 -14.48 4.92
CA LEU A 117 -16.69 -15.06 5.62
C LEU A 117 -17.91 -14.15 5.51
N VAL A 118 -17.75 -12.84 5.77
CA VAL A 118 -18.82 -11.85 5.64
C VAL A 118 -19.34 -11.80 4.20
N LYS A 119 -18.45 -11.81 3.21
CA LYS A 119 -18.82 -11.82 1.78
C LYS A 119 -19.55 -13.11 1.36
N ARG A 120 -19.20 -14.27 1.93
CA ARG A 120 -19.91 -15.54 1.64
C ARG A 120 -21.31 -15.56 2.25
N ASN A 121 -21.49 -14.97 3.42
CA ASN A 121 -22.78 -14.83 4.09
C ASN A 121 -23.58 -13.59 3.63
N ALA A 122 -23.11 -12.91 2.58
CA ALA A 122 -23.68 -11.66 2.08
C ALA A 122 -24.66 -11.85 0.90
N TYR A 123 -25.15 -13.07 0.65
CA TYR A 123 -26.23 -13.27 -0.32
C TYR A 123 -27.45 -12.42 0.07
N GLY A 124 -27.79 -11.43 -0.76
CA GLY A 124 -28.92 -10.51 -0.54
C GLY A 124 -28.55 -9.05 -0.23
N TYR A 125 -27.28 -8.67 -0.09
CA TYR A 125 -26.91 -7.25 0.07
C TYR A 125 -27.04 -6.49 -1.25
N ARG A 126 -28.20 -5.87 -1.45
CA ARG A 126 -28.50 -5.00 -2.60
C ARG A 126 -27.63 -3.73 -2.66
N TYR A 127 -27.03 -3.33 -1.53
CA TYR A 127 -26.22 -2.12 -1.39
C TYR A 127 -24.83 -2.41 -0.79
N PHE A 128 -23.78 -2.00 -1.50
CA PHE A 128 -22.38 -2.13 -1.06
C PHE A 128 -22.10 -1.44 0.29
N TYR A 129 -22.84 -0.37 0.58
CA TYR A 129 -22.77 0.36 1.84
C TYR A 129 -23.02 -0.54 3.06
N ASN A 130 -24.04 -1.41 3.00
CA ASN A 130 -24.37 -2.32 4.10
C ASN A 130 -23.32 -3.43 4.27
N LEU A 131 -22.73 -3.91 3.17
CA LEU A 131 -21.61 -4.84 3.21
C LEU A 131 -20.39 -4.21 3.89
N ARG A 132 -20.07 -2.95 3.54
CA ARG A 132 -18.97 -2.20 4.15
C ARG A 132 -19.17 -2.04 5.66
N LYS A 133 -20.36 -1.63 6.11
CA LYS A 133 -20.70 -1.53 7.54
C LYS A 133 -20.45 -2.84 8.28
N ARG A 134 -20.97 -3.95 7.75
CA ARG A 134 -20.84 -5.27 8.38
C ARG A 134 -19.39 -5.74 8.45
N ILE A 135 -18.59 -5.48 7.41
CA ILE A 135 -17.14 -5.75 7.44
C ILE A 135 -16.47 -4.98 8.58
N LEU A 136 -16.76 -3.68 8.72
CA LEU A 136 -16.13 -2.84 9.74
C LEU A 136 -16.50 -3.31 11.16
N LEU A 137 -17.77 -3.65 11.39
CA LEU A 137 -18.23 -4.23 12.66
C LEU A 137 -17.54 -5.56 12.99
N HIS A 138 -17.41 -6.49 12.03
CA HIS A 138 -16.74 -7.78 12.26
C HIS A 138 -15.22 -7.66 12.48
N LEU A 139 -14.62 -6.58 12.00
CA LEU A 139 -13.22 -6.25 12.24
C LEU A 139 -13.01 -5.46 13.55
N GLY A 140 -14.09 -5.11 14.27
CA GLY A 140 -14.03 -4.40 15.55
C GLY A 140 -13.80 -2.89 15.42
N PHE A 141 -14.04 -2.32 14.24
CA PHE A 141 -13.97 -0.87 14.05
C PHE A 141 -15.30 -0.23 14.47
N SER A 142 -15.22 0.91 15.16
CA SER A 142 -16.40 1.75 15.40
C SER A 142 -16.90 2.34 14.08
N TYR A 143 -18.22 2.39 13.93
CA TYR A 143 -18.87 3.04 12.79
C TYR A 143 -19.98 3.93 13.34
N GLU A 144 -19.85 5.23 13.12
CA GLU A 144 -20.92 6.18 13.43
C GLU A 144 -21.92 6.20 12.26
N PHE A 145 -23.21 6.20 12.61
CA PHE A 145 -24.29 6.27 11.63
C PHE A 145 -24.52 7.75 11.32
N GLU A 146 -24.06 8.21 10.15
CA GLU A 146 -24.67 9.35 9.44
C GLU A 146 -25.99 8.92 8.80
#